data_AF-A0A0E3BZQ8-F1
#
_entry.id   AF-A0A0E3BZQ8-F1
#
_cell.length_a   1.000
_cell.length_b   1.000
_cell.length_c   1.000
_cell.angle_alpha   90.00
_cell.angle_beta   90.00
_cell.angle_gamma   90.00
#
_symmetry.space_group_name_H-M   'P 1'
#
loop_
_entity.id
_entity.type
_entity.pdbx_description
1 polymer ?
#
loop_
_entity_poly.entity_id
_entity_poly.type
_entity_poly.pdbx_seq_one_letter_code
_entity_poly.pdbx_strand_id
1 'polypeptide(L)'
;MAIHNWDYAPEALEVQVSELLLATADRSDELVDENVRLVLQELRQHLNMEVIFVSEIRNGQRMFQHVDTAPGKELIATGGGGPLEESFCQCVLDGILPGLVQDATSHPAFAKLPATPFRVGAHLSTPIVLASGKVYGTLCCFSQAADESLTAKDLQKLECVARITARRIDIKQAQ
;
A
#
# COMPACT_ATOMS: atom_id res chain seq x y z
N MET A 1 -9.67 24.57 5.16
CA MET A 1 -8.36 24.66 5.83
C MET A 1 -7.88 23.22 5.93
N ALA A 2 -7.07 22.78 4.96
CA ALA A 2 -6.65 21.38 4.86
C ALA A 2 -5.67 21.09 5.99
N ILE A 3 -6.04 20.16 6.87
CA ILE A 3 -5.24 19.75 8.01
C ILE A 3 -4.12 18.86 7.42
N HIS A 4 -2.89 19.36 7.34
CA HIS A 4 -1.72 18.58 6.92
C HIS A 4 -1.39 17.57 8.05
N ASN A 5 -2.06 16.42 8.01
CA ASN A 5 -2.02 15.40 9.06
C ASN A 5 -0.80 14.48 9.01
N TRP A 6 0.05 14.61 7.99
CA TRP A 6 1.11 13.64 7.70
C TRP A 6 2.49 13.98 8.26
N ASP A 7 2.61 15.15 8.90
CA ASP A 7 3.83 15.64 9.55
C ASP A 7 3.92 15.25 11.04
N TYR A 8 2.92 14.52 11.57
CA TYR A 8 2.83 14.15 12.98
C TYR A 8 3.54 12.82 13.30
N ALA A 9 3.77 12.60 14.60
CA ALA A 9 4.28 11.34 15.13
C ALA A 9 3.35 10.15 14.75
N PRO A 10 3.89 8.94 14.49
CA PRO A 10 3.13 7.78 13.99
C PRO A 10 1.86 7.46 14.80
N GLU A 11 1.88 7.74 16.11
CA GLU A 11 0.79 7.47 17.04
C GLU A 11 -0.39 8.44 16.85
N ALA A 12 -0.13 9.69 16.46
CA ALA A 12 -1.18 10.66 16.14
C ALA A 12 -1.85 10.37 14.80
N LEU A 13 -1.07 9.79 13.86
CA LEU A 13 -1.56 9.32 12.57
C LEU A 13 -2.46 8.09 12.75
N GLU A 14 -2.11 7.19 13.68
CA GLU A 14 -2.97 6.05 14.04
C GLU A 14 -4.33 6.49 14.60
N VAL A 15 -4.36 7.45 15.52
CA VAL A 15 -5.61 7.94 16.13
C VAL A 15 -6.49 8.60 15.09
N GLN A 16 -5.95 9.48 14.25
CA GLN A 16 -6.78 10.23 13.31
C GLN A 16 -7.25 9.41 12.11
N VAL A 17 -6.42 8.51 11.58
CA VAL A 17 -6.86 7.60 10.52
C VAL A 17 -7.88 6.61 11.11
N SER A 18 -7.71 6.16 12.36
CA SER A 18 -8.73 5.38 13.06
C SER A 18 -10.02 6.17 13.29
N GLU A 19 -9.96 7.44 13.68
CA GLU A 19 -11.13 8.31 13.85
C GLU A 19 -11.85 8.59 12.53
N LEU A 20 -11.12 8.85 11.44
CA LEU A 20 -11.69 9.04 10.10
C LEU A 20 -12.47 7.78 9.66
N LEU A 21 -11.97 6.61 10.01
CA LEU A 21 -12.60 5.33 9.70
C LEU A 21 -13.70 4.94 10.70
N LEU A 22 -13.58 5.29 11.99
CA LEU A 22 -14.55 4.95 13.04
C LEU A 22 -15.75 5.90 13.05
N ALA A 23 -15.55 7.19 12.84
CA ALA A 23 -16.62 8.21 12.83
C ALA A 23 -17.66 7.98 11.72
N THR A 24 -17.40 7.06 10.79
CA THR A 24 -18.23 6.77 9.62
C THR A 24 -18.75 5.33 9.57
N ALA A 25 -18.55 4.52 10.63
CA ALA A 25 -18.95 3.12 10.69
C ALA A 25 -20.47 2.87 10.63
N ASP A 26 -21.31 3.91 10.77
CA ASP A 26 -22.77 3.85 10.65
C ASP A 26 -23.29 4.00 9.20
N ARG A 27 -22.43 4.09 8.17
CA ARG A 27 -22.88 4.23 6.78
C ARG A 27 -22.19 3.25 5.82
N SER A 28 -22.95 2.85 4.79
CA SER A 28 -22.75 1.74 3.87
C SER A 28 -21.32 1.51 3.36
N ASP A 29 -21.06 0.26 2.95
CA ASP A 29 -19.81 -0.23 2.33
C ASP A 29 -19.19 0.72 1.28
N GLU A 30 -20.00 1.47 0.53
CA GLU A 30 -19.55 2.45 -0.48
C GLU A 30 -18.80 3.65 0.12
N LEU A 31 -19.28 4.20 1.24
CA LEU A 31 -18.60 5.32 1.93
C LEU A 31 -17.29 4.88 2.58
N VAL A 32 -17.21 3.61 2.96
CA VAL A 32 -15.98 3.00 3.48
C VAL A 32 -14.95 2.84 2.38
N ASP A 33 -15.37 2.42 1.19
CA ASP A 33 -14.53 2.32 -0.01
C ASP A 33 -13.95 3.69 -0.42
N GLU A 34 -14.79 4.73 -0.38
CA GLU A 34 -14.39 6.11 -0.65
C GLU A 34 -13.33 6.61 0.35
N ASN A 35 -13.48 6.31 1.64
CA ASN A 35 -12.49 6.71 2.66
C ASN A 35 -11.14 6.01 2.48
N VAL A 36 -11.13 4.72 2.08
CA VAL A 36 -9.87 4.03 1.77
C VAL A 36 -9.17 4.68 0.59
N ARG A 37 -9.92 5.03 -0.46
CA ARG A 37 -9.36 5.74 -1.63
C ARG A 37 -8.77 7.10 -1.27
N LEU A 38 -9.44 7.87 -0.41
CA LEU A 38 -8.93 9.16 0.07
C LEU A 38 -7.62 9.00 0.84
N VAL A 39 -7.54 8.04 1.77
CA VAL A 39 -6.31 7.78 2.53
C VAL A 39 -5.17 7.35 1.61
N LEU A 40 -5.43 6.49 0.63
CA LEU A 40 -4.43 6.08 -0.35
C LEU A 40 -3.95 7.26 -1.19
N GLN A 41 -4.87 8.09 -1.68
CA GLN A 41 -4.54 9.27 -2.47
C GLN A 41 -3.65 10.25 -1.68
N GLU A 42 -4.02 10.59 -0.45
CA GLU A 42 -3.23 11.47 0.42
C GLU A 42 -1.86 10.86 0.71
N LEU A 43 -1.80 9.57 1.07
CA LEU A 43 -0.54 8.88 1.33
C LEU A 43 0.38 8.89 0.09
N ARG A 44 -0.17 8.62 -1.10
CA ARG A 44 0.60 8.66 -2.35
C ARG A 44 1.19 10.05 -2.59
N GLN A 45 0.38 11.10 -2.41
CA GLN A 45 0.83 12.48 -2.59
C GLN A 45 1.91 12.86 -1.57
N HIS A 46 1.72 12.50 -0.30
CA HIS A 46 2.69 12.77 0.76
C HIS A 46 4.02 12.02 0.57
N LEU A 47 3.98 10.81 0.00
CA LEU A 47 5.18 10.05 -0.35
C LEU A 47 5.78 10.46 -1.70
N ASN A 48 5.13 11.37 -2.43
CA ASN A 48 5.51 11.77 -3.79
C ASN A 48 5.67 10.57 -4.76
N MET A 49 4.80 9.56 -4.62
CA MET A 49 4.86 8.33 -5.43
C MET A 49 3.89 8.37 -6.61
N GLU A 50 4.18 7.62 -7.66
CA GLU A 50 3.34 7.60 -8.87
C GLU A 50 2.11 6.70 -8.70
N VAL A 51 2.25 5.59 -7.98
CA VAL A 51 1.17 4.60 -7.78
C VAL A 51 1.16 4.13 -6.33
N ILE A 52 -0.02 3.97 -5.76
CA ILE A 52 -0.26 3.25 -4.50
C ILE A 52 -1.41 2.25 -4.69
N PHE A 53 -1.35 1.11 -4.01
CA PHE A 53 -2.43 0.13 -4.07
C PHE A 53 -2.52 -0.74 -2.82
N VAL A 54 -3.75 -1.15 -2.50
CA VAL A 54 -4.05 -2.27 -1.63
C VAL A 54 -4.29 -3.49 -2.49
N SER A 55 -3.57 -4.57 -2.20
CA SER A 55 -3.80 -5.86 -2.85
C SER A 55 -4.30 -6.91 -1.87
N GLU A 56 -5.03 -7.87 -2.40
CA GLU A 56 -5.47 -9.07 -1.71
C GLU A 56 -4.87 -10.31 -2.35
N ILE A 57 -4.48 -11.26 -1.52
CA ILE A 57 -3.99 -12.57 -1.94
C ILE A 57 -5.13 -13.58 -1.87
N ARG A 58 -5.52 -14.13 -3.02
CA ARG A 58 -6.50 -15.23 -3.12
C ARG A 58 -6.00 -16.29 -4.08
N ASN A 59 -5.94 -17.54 -3.64
CA ASN A 59 -5.58 -18.70 -4.48
C ASN A 59 -4.28 -18.49 -5.28
N GLY A 60 -3.24 -17.91 -4.67
CA GLY A 60 -1.96 -17.61 -5.33
C GLY A 60 -2.00 -16.42 -6.30
N GLN A 61 -3.12 -15.70 -6.40
CA GLN A 61 -3.26 -14.47 -7.18
C GLN A 61 -3.23 -13.25 -6.29
N ARG A 62 -2.55 -12.20 -6.76
CA ARG A 62 -2.60 -10.85 -6.20
C ARG A 62 -3.64 -10.04 -6.96
N MET A 63 -4.71 -9.64 -6.28
CA MET A 63 -5.81 -8.84 -6.82
C MET A 63 -5.71 -7.40 -6.30
N PHE A 64 -5.75 -6.40 -7.18
CA PHE A 64 -5.74 -5.00 -6.77
C PHE A 64 -7.15 -4.58 -6.34
N GLN A 65 -7.34 -4.41 -5.03
CA GLN A 65 -8.63 -4.00 -4.45
C GLN A 65 -8.84 -2.50 -4.58
N HIS A 66 -7.79 -1.72 -4.34
CA HIS A 66 -7.80 -0.27 -4.53
C HIS A 66 -6.48 0.18 -5.15
N VAL A 67 -6.57 1.10 -6.10
CA VAL A 67 -5.43 1.74 -6.75
C VAL A 67 -5.68 3.24 -6.83
N ASP A 68 -4.69 4.04 -6.44
CA ASP A 68 -4.62 5.46 -6.78
C ASP A 68 -3.33 5.74 -7.56
N THR A 69 -3.43 6.58 -8.58
CA THR A 69 -2.32 6.89 -9.49
C THR A 69 -2.18 8.39 -9.70
N ALA A 70 -0.95 8.86 -9.86
CA ALA A 70 -0.69 10.19 -10.39
C ALA A 70 -1.25 10.32 -11.82
N PRO A 71 -1.63 11.53 -12.26
CA PRO A 71 -2.13 11.74 -13.62
C PRO A 71 -1.14 11.24 -14.68
N GLY A 72 -1.60 10.40 -15.62
CA GLY A 72 -0.76 9.83 -16.68
C GLY A 72 0.13 8.68 -16.23
N LYS A 73 -0.10 8.13 -15.03
CA LYS A 73 0.64 6.99 -14.43
C LYS A 73 -0.27 5.80 -14.14
N GLU A 74 -1.28 5.60 -14.98
CA GLU A 74 -2.24 4.50 -14.91
C GLU A 74 -1.61 3.15 -15.33
N LEU A 75 -0.58 2.71 -14.60
CA LEU A 75 0.21 1.50 -14.88
C LEU A 75 -0.49 0.20 -14.46
N ILE A 76 -1.37 0.30 -13.46
CA ILE A 76 -2.23 -0.77 -12.95
C ILE A 76 -3.60 -0.19 -12.63
N ALA A 77 -4.61 -1.05 -12.43
CA ALA A 77 -5.97 -0.61 -12.12
C ALA A 77 -6.64 -1.54 -11.10
N THR A 78 -7.59 -0.98 -10.34
CA THR A 78 -8.51 -1.73 -9.48
C THR A 78 -9.22 -2.82 -10.27
N GLY A 79 -9.36 -4.01 -9.68
CA GLY A 79 -9.90 -5.20 -10.33
C GLY A 79 -8.90 -5.95 -11.21
N GLY A 80 -7.75 -5.33 -11.53
CA GLY A 80 -6.62 -6.02 -12.13
C GLY A 80 -5.89 -6.93 -11.14
N GLY A 81 -4.85 -7.61 -11.61
CA GLY A 81 -4.06 -8.51 -10.79
C GLY A 81 -3.15 -9.42 -11.61
N GLY A 82 -2.63 -10.44 -10.96
CA GLY A 82 -1.84 -11.49 -11.59
C GLY A 82 -1.28 -12.50 -10.58
N PRO A 83 -0.46 -13.45 -11.03
CA PRO A 83 0.22 -14.39 -10.15
C PRO A 83 1.00 -13.66 -9.06
N LEU A 84 0.78 -14.05 -7.80
CA LEU A 84 1.47 -13.45 -6.66
C LEU A 84 2.98 -13.69 -6.77
N GLU A 85 3.40 -14.90 -7.16
CA GLU A 85 4.81 -15.29 -7.30
C GLU A 85 5.58 -14.43 -8.32
N GLU A 86 4.89 -13.83 -9.28
CA GLU A 86 5.45 -12.92 -10.28
C GLU A 86 5.32 -11.44 -9.85
N SER A 87 5.38 -11.16 -8.55
CA SER A 87 5.17 -9.80 -8.03
C SER A 87 6.25 -9.31 -7.07
N PHE A 88 6.53 -8.01 -7.14
CA PHE A 88 7.38 -7.31 -6.17
C PHE A 88 6.87 -7.47 -4.74
N CYS A 89 5.55 -7.57 -4.57
CA CYS A 89 4.89 -7.81 -3.29
C CYS A 89 5.38 -9.13 -2.69
N GLN A 90 5.42 -10.20 -3.49
CA GLN A 90 5.92 -11.49 -3.03
C GLN A 90 7.40 -11.44 -2.67
N CYS A 91 8.24 -10.72 -3.43
CA CYS A 91 9.64 -10.55 -3.06
C CYS A 91 9.82 -9.92 -1.67
N VAL A 92 8.92 -9.01 -1.26
CA VAL A 92 8.93 -8.42 0.08
C VAL A 92 8.41 -9.42 1.14
N LEU A 93 7.34 -10.16 0.83
CA LEU A 93 6.83 -11.21 1.72
C LEU A 93 7.86 -12.32 1.99
N ASP A 94 8.65 -12.68 0.99
CA ASP A 94 9.72 -13.69 1.08
C ASP A 94 11.03 -13.14 1.67
N GLY A 95 11.11 -11.83 1.94
CA GLY A 95 12.33 -11.19 2.43
C GLY A 95 13.46 -11.08 1.40
N ILE A 96 13.17 -11.29 0.11
CA ILE A 96 14.11 -11.07 -1.00
C ILE A 96 14.36 -9.57 -1.19
N LEU A 97 13.32 -8.77 -1.04
CA LEU A 97 13.38 -7.31 -1.00
C LEU A 97 13.04 -6.81 0.41
N PRO A 98 13.70 -5.75 0.88
CA PRO A 98 13.22 -5.01 2.03
C PRO A 98 11.91 -4.28 1.70
N GLY A 99 11.19 -3.86 2.74
CA GLY A 99 9.95 -3.07 2.58
C GLY A 99 10.16 -1.67 1.98
N LEU A 100 11.40 -1.18 1.90
CA LEU A 100 11.77 0.07 1.25
C LEU A 100 12.95 -0.17 0.31
N VAL A 101 12.75 0.16 -0.96
CA VAL A 101 13.76 0.08 -2.02
C VAL A 101 13.75 1.41 -2.77
N GLN A 102 14.84 2.18 -2.69
CA GLN A 102 14.95 3.50 -3.34
C GLN A 102 15.12 3.38 -4.87
N ASP A 103 15.80 2.33 -5.32
CA ASP A 103 15.88 1.94 -6.74
C ASP A 103 16.02 0.43 -6.86
N ALA A 104 14.97 -0.24 -7.37
CA ALA A 104 14.98 -1.67 -7.58
C ALA A 104 15.99 -2.09 -8.66
N THR A 105 16.30 -1.21 -9.62
CA THR A 105 17.23 -1.52 -10.71
C THR A 105 18.69 -1.56 -10.29
N SER A 106 19.04 -0.94 -9.16
CA SER A 106 20.37 -1.02 -8.55
C SER A 106 20.44 -2.01 -7.39
N HIS A 107 19.32 -2.61 -6.98
CA HIS A 107 19.28 -3.53 -5.85
C HIS A 107 20.04 -4.84 -6.16
N PRO A 108 20.82 -5.42 -5.23
CA PRO A 108 21.57 -6.65 -5.47
C PRO A 108 20.71 -7.85 -5.91
N ALA A 109 19.44 -7.87 -5.50
CA ALA A 109 18.47 -8.89 -5.89
C ALA A 109 17.79 -8.64 -7.25
N PHE A 110 18.16 -7.60 -8.00
CA PHE A 110 17.49 -7.20 -9.24
C PHE A 110 17.27 -8.35 -10.23
N ALA A 111 18.28 -9.22 -10.40
CA ALA A 111 18.19 -10.38 -11.30
C ALA A 111 17.14 -11.43 -10.89
N LYS A 112 16.62 -11.37 -9.66
CA LYS A 112 15.57 -12.24 -9.13
C LYS A 112 14.20 -11.55 -9.10
N LEU A 113 14.11 -10.28 -9.48
CA LEU A 113 12.87 -9.53 -9.45
C LEU A 113 12.00 -9.91 -10.66
N PRO A 114 10.68 -9.94 -10.49
CA PRO A 114 9.76 -10.29 -11.57
C PRO A 114 9.79 -9.25 -12.67
N ALA A 115 9.58 -9.72 -13.90
CA ALA A 115 9.44 -8.84 -15.05
C ALA A 115 8.10 -8.09 -15.00
N THR A 116 8.14 -6.78 -15.23
CA THR A 116 6.97 -5.92 -15.31
C THR A 116 6.93 -5.20 -16.66
N PRO A 117 5.75 -4.91 -17.23
CA PRO A 117 5.63 -4.21 -18.51
C PRO A 117 6.07 -2.73 -18.43
N PHE A 118 6.35 -2.25 -17.22
CA PHE A 118 6.85 -0.92 -16.91
C PHE A 118 8.04 -1.03 -15.95
N ARG A 119 8.91 0.00 -15.92
CA ARG A 119 9.98 0.08 -14.92
C ARG A 119 9.41 0.24 -13.52
N VAL A 120 10.01 -0.42 -12.53
CA VAL A 120 9.85 -0.14 -11.10
C VAL A 120 11.19 0.38 -10.59
N GLY A 121 11.24 1.65 -10.19
CA GLY A 121 12.40 2.29 -9.59
C GLY A 121 12.26 2.26 -8.06
N ALA A 122 11.69 3.32 -7.49
CA ALA A 122 11.34 3.35 -6.08
C ALA A 122 10.14 2.42 -5.77
N HIS A 123 10.22 1.68 -4.67
CA HIS A 123 9.19 0.74 -4.24
C HIS A 123 9.15 0.65 -2.71
N LEU A 124 7.98 0.88 -2.12
CA LEU A 124 7.69 0.54 -0.74
C LEU A 124 6.57 -0.49 -0.69
N SER A 125 6.68 -1.45 0.22
CA SER A 125 5.65 -2.45 0.44
C SER A 125 5.69 -2.97 1.87
N THR A 126 4.50 -3.23 2.41
CA THR A 126 4.31 -3.86 3.71
C THR A 126 3.16 -4.87 3.64
N PRO A 127 3.25 -5.99 4.36
CA PRO A 127 2.13 -6.91 4.49
C PRO A 127 0.96 -6.26 5.24
N ILE A 128 -0.26 -6.62 4.84
CA ILE A 128 -1.49 -6.39 5.59
C ILE A 128 -1.79 -7.69 6.35
N VAL A 129 -1.55 -7.67 7.66
CA VAL A 129 -1.69 -8.85 8.53
C VAL A 129 -2.95 -8.70 9.38
N LEU A 130 -3.89 -9.64 9.22
CA LEU A 130 -5.15 -9.68 9.96
C LEU A 130 -4.93 -10.07 11.43
N ALA A 131 -5.93 -9.85 12.28
CA ALA A 131 -5.92 -10.25 13.68
C ALA A 131 -5.68 -11.75 13.88
N SER A 132 -6.05 -12.58 12.89
CA SER A 132 -5.75 -14.02 12.86
C SER A 132 -4.27 -14.36 12.66
N GLY A 133 -3.42 -13.38 12.35
CA GLY A 133 -2.02 -13.56 11.93
C GLY A 133 -1.85 -13.91 10.45
N LYS A 134 -2.95 -14.07 9.71
CA LYS A 134 -2.91 -14.34 8.26
C LYS A 134 -2.53 -13.07 7.49
N VAL A 135 -1.62 -13.20 6.52
CA VAL A 135 -1.38 -12.16 5.51
C VAL A 135 -2.59 -12.14 4.56
N TYR A 136 -3.35 -11.05 4.60
CA TYR A 136 -4.45 -10.80 3.65
C TYR A 136 -3.92 -10.40 2.28
N GLY A 137 -2.88 -9.58 2.26
CA GLY A 137 -2.26 -9.05 1.06
C GLY A 137 -1.21 -8.01 1.41
N THR A 138 -1.02 -7.00 0.57
CA THR A 138 -0.01 -5.96 0.78
C THR A 138 -0.55 -4.57 0.49
N LEU A 139 -0.01 -3.58 1.20
CA LEU A 139 -0.12 -2.17 0.84
C LEU A 139 1.22 -1.76 0.23
N CYS A 140 1.20 -1.25 -1.00
CA CYS A 140 2.41 -0.93 -1.74
C CYS A 140 2.30 0.42 -2.42
N CYS A 141 3.42 1.11 -2.57
CA CYS A 141 3.57 2.22 -3.51
C CYS A 141 4.83 2.05 -4.35
N PHE A 142 4.79 2.55 -5.58
CA PHE A 142 5.95 2.53 -6.46
C PHE A 142 5.96 3.71 -7.44
N SER A 143 7.14 3.99 -7.96
CA SER A 143 7.37 4.95 -9.03
C SER A 143 8.29 4.33 -10.08
N GLN A 144 8.18 4.74 -11.33
CA GLN A 144 9.09 4.31 -12.39
C GLN A 144 10.50 4.87 -12.16
N ALA A 145 10.61 6.09 -11.62
CA ALA A 145 11.88 6.72 -11.25
C ALA A 145 12.40 6.18 -9.91
N ALA A 146 13.72 6.27 -9.71
CA ALA A 146 14.34 6.07 -8.40
C ALA A 146 14.04 7.28 -7.51
N ASP A 147 14.05 7.08 -6.19
CA ASP A 147 13.90 8.17 -5.23
C ASP A 147 14.78 7.91 -3.98
N GLU A 148 15.93 8.57 -3.94
CA GLU A 148 16.90 8.49 -2.84
C GLU A 148 16.45 9.27 -1.59
N SER A 149 15.40 10.09 -1.70
CA SER A 149 14.87 10.85 -0.56
C SER A 149 13.98 10.00 0.36
N LEU A 150 13.51 8.84 -0.10
CA LEU A 150 12.69 7.92 0.67
C LEU A 150 13.44 7.39 1.89
N THR A 151 12.76 7.42 3.05
CA THR A 151 13.34 7.06 4.35
C THR A 151 12.54 5.97 5.07
N ALA A 152 13.13 5.40 6.12
CA ALA A 152 12.42 4.46 6.99
C ALA A 152 11.13 5.05 7.61
N LYS A 153 11.04 6.38 7.78
CA LYS A 153 9.81 7.03 8.27
C LYS A 153 8.67 6.91 7.26
N ASP A 154 9.00 6.90 5.97
CA ASP A 154 8.04 6.75 4.89
C ASP A 154 7.47 5.34 4.84
N LEU A 155 8.32 4.33 5.07
CA LEU A 155 7.87 2.96 5.30
C LEU A 155 6.97 2.83 6.54
N GLN A 156 7.32 3.48 7.66
CA GLN A 156 6.50 3.45 8.87
C GLN A 156 5.09 4.05 8.66
N LYS A 157 4.97 5.11 7.84
CA LYS A 157 3.66 5.66 7.45
C LYS A 157 2.84 4.63 6.66
N LEU A 158 3.47 3.92 5.73
CA LEU A 158 2.83 2.85 4.97
C LEU A 158 2.39 1.70 5.89
N GLU A 159 3.26 1.25 6.80
CA GLU A 159 2.97 0.22 7.81
C GLU A 159 1.80 0.61 8.73
N CYS A 160 1.73 1.88 9.14
CA CYS A 160 0.62 2.41 9.92
C CYS A 160 -0.71 2.26 9.16
N VAL A 161 -0.77 2.72 7.91
CA VAL A 161 -1.99 2.57 7.09
C VAL A 161 -2.33 1.09 6.87
N ALA A 162 -1.34 0.22 6.64
CA ALA A 162 -1.57 -1.21 6.49
C ALA A 162 -2.19 -1.87 7.74
N ARG A 163 -1.75 -1.49 8.95
CA ARG A 163 -2.35 -1.97 10.22
C ARG A 163 -3.82 -1.56 10.33
N ILE A 164 -4.13 -0.34 9.90
CA ILE A 164 -5.49 0.18 9.97
C ILE A 164 -6.38 -0.47 8.92
N THR A 165 -5.87 -0.67 7.70
CA THR A 165 -6.54 -1.46 6.65
C THR A 165 -6.84 -2.87 7.16
N ALA A 166 -5.91 -3.54 7.84
CA ALA A 166 -6.12 -4.87 8.41
C ALA A 166 -7.28 -4.88 9.42
N ARG A 167 -7.27 -3.96 10.40
CA ARG A 167 -8.36 -3.84 11.39
C ARG A 167 -9.72 -3.65 10.72
N ARG A 168 -9.77 -2.88 9.64
CA ARG A 168 -11.03 -2.65 8.89
C ARG A 168 -11.50 -3.90 8.15
N ILE A 169 -10.57 -4.64 7.54
CA ILE A 169 -10.89 -5.93 6.89
C ILE A 169 -11.42 -6.94 7.91
N ASP A 170 -10.79 -7.02 9.08
CA ASP A 170 -11.26 -7.91 10.17
C ASP A 170 -12.70 -7.59 10.58
N ILE A 171 -13.04 -6.30 10.73
CA ILE A 171 -14.42 -5.87 11.05
C ILE A 171 -15.39 -6.29 9.95
N LYS A 172 -15.03 -6.07 8.68
CA LYS A 172 -15.88 -6.40 7.53
C LYS A 172 -16.11 -7.90 7.39
N GLN A 173 -15.12 -8.74 7.71
CA GLN A 173 -15.22 -10.20 7.64
C GLN A 173 -15.98 -10.83 8.81
N ALA A 174 -16.15 -10.09 9.91
CA ALA A 174 -16.90 -10.53 11.09
C ALA A 174 -18.42 -10.26 11.00
N GLN A 175 -18.86 -9.53 9.96
CA GLN A 175 -20.26 -9.22 9.66
C GLN A 175 -20.83 -10.23 8.66
#